data_AF-A0A0N0VD91-F1
#
_entry.id   AF-A0A0N0VD91-F1
#
_cell.length_a   1.000
_cell.length_b   1.000
_cell.length_c   1.000
_cell.angle_alpha   90.00
_cell.angle_beta   90.00
_cell.angle_gamma   90.00
#
_symmetry.space_group_name_H-M   'P 1'
#
loop_
_entity.id
_entity.type
_entity.pdbx_description
1 polymer ?
#
loop_
_entity_poly.entity_id
_entity_poly.type
_entity_poly.pdbx_seq_one_letter_code
_entity_poly.pdbx_strand_id
1 'polypeptide(L)'
;MDGMSTCCSRSEFNQCATKLQDETAWELRTKQDAFGATFLWLEATYGIPAATSLADNLILVTVYAVYNPDFRVPQLGFFTSSLLSVDELRAALPTLSFLNAVLEMSSGVDAASTCPLVSCSWNDEVQRHMWLVHPCDTENLIRRSRYGGARGDPLVVFLRAMTSYFPLAPSLVPSA
;
A
#
# COMPACT_ATOMS: atom_id res chain seq x y z
N MET A 1 -21.05 -20.30 5.46
CA MET A 1 -20.41 -18.99 5.67
C MET A 1 -20.15 -18.42 4.30
N ASP A 2 -20.90 -17.41 3.88
CA ASP A 2 -20.63 -16.72 2.62
C ASP A 2 -19.25 -16.08 2.73
N GLY A 3 -18.30 -16.60 1.95
CA GLY A 3 -16.93 -16.09 1.95
C GLY A 3 -16.94 -14.67 1.41
N MET A 4 -16.78 -13.68 2.29
CA MET A 4 -16.63 -12.29 1.86
C MET A 4 -15.36 -12.18 1.00
N SER A 5 -15.52 -11.72 -0.24
CA SER A 5 -14.44 -11.66 -1.23
C SER A 5 -13.24 -10.86 -0.74
N THR A 6 -12.05 -11.40 -0.97
CA THR A 6 -10.75 -10.72 -0.81
C THR A 6 -10.39 -9.91 -2.05
N CYS A 7 -10.94 -10.27 -3.20
CA CYS A 7 -10.77 -9.56 -4.47
C CYS A 7 -11.85 -8.48 -4.67
N CYS A 8 -11.52 -7.51 -5.50
CA CYS A 8 -12.46 -6.53 -6.07
C CYS A 8 -12.22 -6.36 -7.57
N SER A 9 -13.27 -6.05 -8.31
CA SER A 9 -13.19 -5.51 -9.65
C SER A 9 -12.63 -4.08 -9.62
N ARG A 10 -12.16 -3.60 -10.79
CA ARG A 10 -11.75 -2.21 -10.96
C ARG A 10 -12.90 -1.23 -10.64
N SER A 11 -14.14 -1.58 -11.01
CA SER A 11 -15.30 -0.72 -10.74
C SER A 11 -15.55 -0.58 -9.23
N GLU A 12 -15.47 -1.68 -8.48
CA GLU A 12 -15.62 -1.66 -7.02
C GLU A 12 -14.49 -0.87 -6.36
N PHE A 13 -13.24 -1.05 -6.83
CA PHE A 13 -12.10 -0.25 -6.37
C PHE A 13 -12.34 1.25 -6.62
N ASN A 14 -12.70 1.63 -7.85
CA ASN A 14 -12.91 3.02 -8.23
C ASN A 14 -14.04 3.67 -7.42
N GLN A 15 -15.17 2.96 -7.26
CA GLN A 15 -16.29 3.45 -6.46
C GLN A 15 -15.89 3.67 -4.99
N CYS A 16 -15.11 2.74 -4.42
CA CYS A 16 -14.61 2.88 -3.07
C CYS A 16 -13.60 4.03 -2.94
N ALA A 17 -12.67 4.17 -3.90
CA ALA A 17 -11.70 5.27 -3.93
C ALA A 17 -12.39 6.64 -3.98
N THR A 18 -13.41 6.80 -4.82
CA THR A 18 -14.18 8.05 -4.86
C THR A 18 -14.84 8.38 -3.52
N LYS A 19 -15.43 7.39 -2.83
CA LYS A 19 -15.99 7.62 -1.49
C LYS A 19 -14.91 8.03 -0.49
N LEU A 20 -13.76 7.37 -0.51
CA LEU A 20 -12.67 7.65 0.42
C LEU A 20 -12.11 9.07 0.25
N GLN A 21 -12.12 9.63 -0.95
CA GLN A 21 -11.75 11.04 -1.17
C GLN A 21 -12.61 12.01 -0.35
N ASP A 22 -13.91 11.72 -0.21
CA ASP A 22 -14.83 12.59 0.52
C ASP A 22 -14.75 12.39 2.05
N GLU A 23 -14.28 11.21 2.49
CA GLU A 23 -14.25 10.81 3.90
C GLU A 23 -12.88 10.96 4.56
N THR A 24 -11.81 11.11 3.77
CA THR A 24 -10.42 11.08 4.24
C THR A 24 -9.57 12.13 3.54
N ALA A 25 -8.31 12.28 3.95
CA ALA A 25 -7.36 13.18 3.30
C ALA A 25 -6.69 12.59 2.04
N TRP A 26 -7.20 11.47 1.50
CA TRP A 26 -6.70 10.92 0.24
C TRP A 26 -7.07 11.83 -0.94
N GLU A 27 -6.10 12.16 -1.79
CA GLU A 27 -6.37 12.81 -3.07
C GLU A 27 -6.71 11.74 -4.11
N LEU A 28 -7.91 11.84 -4.71
CA LEU A 28 -8.23 11.03 -5.87
C LEU A 28 -7.53 11.57 -7.10
N ARG A 29 -6.73 10.71 -7.72
CA ARG A 29 -6.08 10.98 -8.99
C ARG A 29 -6.72 10.17 -10.09
N THR A 30 -6.67 10.73 -11.29
CA THR A 30 -7.20 10.09 -12.49
C THR A 30 -6.25 10.27 -13.64
N LYS A 31 -6.18 9.26 -14.50
CA LYS A 31 -5.45 9.30 -15.76
C LYS A 31 -6.21 8.53 -16.82
N GLN A 32 -6.17 9.04 -18.04
CA GLN A 32 -6.61 8.30 -19.21
C GLN A 32 -5.41 7.85 -20.03
N ASP A 33 -5.44 6.62 -20.54
CA ASP A 33 -4.49 6.19 -21.55
C ASP A 33 -4.91 6.63 -22.96
N ALA A 34 -4.07 6.30 -23.95
CA ALA A 34 -4.31 6.61 -25.35
C ALA A 34 -5.54 5.89 -25.95
N PHE A 35 -6.07 4.87 -25.27
CA PHE A 35 -7.24 4.08 -25.69
C PHE A 35 -8.51 4.52 -24.95
N GLY A 36 -8.44 5.55 -24.09
CA GLY A 36 -9.56 6.07 -23.32
C GLY A 36 -9.88 5.27 -22.05
N ALA A 37 -9.06 4.29 -21.68
CA ALA A 37 -9.21 3.61 -20.40
C ALA A 37 -8.85 4.57 -19.27
N THR A 38 -9.72 4.67 -18.28
CA THR A 38 -9.55 5.58 -17.14
C THR A 38 -9.07 4.80 -15.91
N PHE A 39 -7.96 5.25 -15.35
CA PHE A 39 -7.32 4.69 -14.16
C PHE A 39 -7.46 5.68 -13.01
N LEU A 40 -7.91 5.19 -11.85
CA LEU A 40 -8.06 5.97 -10.64
C LEU A 40 -7.15 5.39 -9.56
N TRP A 41 -6.54 6.25 -8.77
CA TRP A 41 -5.81 5.86 -7.57
C TRP A 41 -5.97 6.92 -6.49
N LEU A 42 -5.69 6.53 -5.25
CA LEU A 42 -5.59 7.46 -4.14
C LEU A 42 -4.11 7.79 -3.91
N GLU A 43 -3.81 9.06 -3.66
CA GLU A 43 -2.47 9.54 -3.38
C GLU A 43 -2.48 10.46 -2.16
N ALA A 44 -1.44 10.39 -1.33
CA ALA A 44 -1.24 11.33 -0.24
C ALA A 44 0.25 11.48 0.07
N THR A 45 0.65 12.67 0.54
CA THR A 45 2.03 12.94 0.96
C THR A 45 2.06 13.45 2.39
N TYR A 46 2.89 12.86 3.24
CA TYR A 46 3.02 13.26 4.65
C TYR A 46 4.38 12.82 5.22
N GLY A 47 4.73 13.33 6.41
CA GLY A 47 5.97 12.98 7.09
C GLY A 47 5.81 11.76 8.00
N ILE A 48 6.77 10.84 7.97
CA ILE A 48 6.91 9.74 8.95
C ILE A 48 8.17 9.98 9.79
N PRO A 49 8.19 9.58 11.08
CA PRO A 49 9.38 9.74 11.92
C PRO A 49 10.59 8.99 11.35
N ALA A 50 11.76 9.64 11.31
CA ALA A 50 13.02 8.95 11.03
C ALA A 50 13.44 8.11 12.24
N ALA A 51 13.78 6.85 12.03
CA ALA A 51 14.09 5.90 13.12
C ALA A 51 15.35 6.24 13.92
N THR A 52 16.27 7.04 13.37
CA THR A 52 17.62 7.25 13.92
C THR A 52 17.90 8.67 14.40
N SER A 53 16.89 9.56 14.43
CA SER A 53 17.11 10.98 14.74
C SER A 53 16.59 11.38 16.12
N LEU A 54 17.47 12.01 16.91
CA LEU A 54 17.17 12.68 18.19
C LEU A 54 16.43 14.03 18.01
N ALA A 55 16.32 14.51 16.77
CA ALA A 55 15.56 15.70 16.38
C ALA A 55 14.38 15.32 15.48
N ASP A 56 13.35 16.17 15.37
CA ASP A 56 12.11 16.06 14.58
C ASP A 56 12.30 15.90 13.05
N ASN A 57 13.24 15.06 12.62
CA ASN A 57 13.48 14.75 11.22
C ASN A 57 12.38 13.82 10.72
N LEU A 58 11.58 14.35 9.80
CA LEU A 58 10.53 13.62 9.11
C LEU A 58 11.04 13.16 7.75
N ILE A 59 10.78 11.90 7.42
CA ILE A 59 10.91 11.38 6.07
C ILE A 59 9.60 11.68 5.36
N LEU A 60 9.64 12.53 4.33
CA LEU A 60 8.46 12.80 3.52
C LEU A 60 8.19 11.61 2.60
N VAL A 61 7.05 10.96 2.79
CA VAL A 61 6.61 9.80 2.02
C VAL A 61 5.37 10.16 1.21
N THR A 62 5.36 9.76 -0.05
CA THR A 62 4.16 9.78 -0.90
C THR A 62 3.66 8.36 -1.04
N VAL A 63 2.42 8.13 -0.62
CA VAL A 63 1.76 6.83 -0.64
C VAL A 63 0.68 6.80 -1.71
N TYR A 64 0.44 5.60 -2.24
CA TYR A 64 -0.51 5.31 -3.29
C TYR A 64 -1.36 4.12 -2.89
N ALA A 65 -2.68 4.22 -3.02
CA ALA A 65 -3.54 3.05 -3.10
C ALA A 65 -3.96 2.88 -4.55
N VAL A 66 -3.49 1.79 -5.18
CA VAL A 66 -3.71 1.48 -6.60
C VAL A 66 -4.46 0.16 -6.74
N TYR A 67 -5.03 -0.07 -7.92
CA TYR A 67 -5.62 -1.36 -8.26
C TYR A 67 -4.57 -2.26 -8.94
N ASN A 68 -4.46 -3.51 -8.50
CA ASN A 68 -3.68 -4.52 -9.20
C ASN A 68 -4.61 -5.39 -10.07
N PRO A 69 -4.53 -5.31 -11.41
CA PRO A 69 -5.44 -6.02 -12.31
C PRO A 69 -5.21 -7.53 -12.36
N ASP A 70 -3.96 -7.98 -12.18
CA ASP A 70 -3.61 -9.40 -12.29
C ASP A 70 -4.17 -10.22 -11.13
N PHE A 71 -4.13 -9.65 -9.93
CA PHE A 71 -4.64 -10.30 -8.71
C PHE A 71 -6.03 -9.81 -8.32
N ARG A 72 -6.55 -8.77 -8.97
CA ARG A 72 -7.85 -8.13 -8.68
C ARG A 72 -7.98 -7.70 -7.22
N VAL A 73 -6.96 -7.02 -6.71
CA VAL A 73 -6.88 -6.56 -5.31
C VAL A 73 -6.35 -5.14 -5.25
N PRO A 74 -6.62 -4.39 -4.16
CA PRO A 74 -5.91 -3.14 -3.89
C PRO A 74 -4.42 -3.40 -3.63
N GLN A 75 -3.57 -2.41 -3.87
CA GLN A 75 -2.14 -2.50 -3.59
C GLN A 75 -1.66 -1.17 -3.02
N LEU A 76 -0.80 -1.23 -2.00
CA LEU A 76 -0.17 -0.04 -1.43
C LEU A 76 1.20 0.13 -2.09
N GLY A 77 1.43 1.32 -2.65
CA GLY A 77 2.71 1.76 -3.16
C GLY A 77 3.23 2.97 -2.41
N PHE A 78 4.54 3.18 -2.37
CA PHE A 78 5.11 4.42 -1.82
C PHE A 78 6.49 4.74 -2.38
N PHE A 79 6.89 5.99 -2.22
CA PHE A 79 8.29 6.41 -2.33
C PHE A 79 8.59 7.54 -1.34
N THR A 80 9.86 7.73 -1.05
CA THR A 80 10.34 8.82 -0.20
C THR A 80 10.85 9.97 -1.07
N SER A 81 10.65 11.21 -0.61
CA SER A 81 11.12 12.39 -1.35
C SER A 81 12.64 12.50 -1.39
N SER A 82 13.33 11.95 -0.39
CA SER A 82 14.77 11.73 -0.38
C SER A 82 15.11 10.34 -0.93
N LEU A 83 16.26 10.22 -1.59
CA LEU A 83 16.83 8.93 -1.93
C LEU A 83 17.33 8.27 -0.64
N LEU A 84 16.64 7.21 -0.21
CA LEU A 84 17.05 6.39 0.92
C LEU A 84 17.61 5.06 0.42
N SER A 85 18.66 4.58 1.09
CA SER A 85 19.12 3.20 0.97
C SER A 85 18.05 2.23 1.50
N VAL A 86 18.16 0.95 1.12
CA VAL A 86 17.24 -0.09 1.61
C VAL A 86 17.34 -0.25 3.12
N ASP A 87 18.53 -0.08 3.71
CA ASP A 87 18.71 -0.20 5.16
C ASP A 87 18.08 0.98 5.92
N GLU A 88 18.15 2.20 5.36
CA GLU A 88 17.42 3.35 5.91
C GLU A 88 15.91 3.17 5.81
N LEU A 89 15.42 2.59 4.71
CA LEU A 89 14.00 2.24 4.56
C LEU A 89 13.57 1.17 5.56
N ARG A 90 14.37 0.13 5.78
CA ARG A 90 14.12 -0.90 6.81
C ARG A 90 14.10 -0.30 8.20
N ALA A 91 14.99 0.64 8.49
CA ALA A 91 14.98 1.34 9.77
C ALA A 91 13.70 2.17 9.94
N ALA A 92 13.30 2.92 8.92
CA ALA A 92 12.09 3.77 8.96
C ALA A 92 10.77 2.98 8.95
N LEU A 93 10.74 1.82 8.31
CA LEU A 93 9.56 0.97 8.10
C LEU A 93 9.87 -0.49 8.52
N PRO A 94 10.14 -0.74 9.82
CA PRO A 94 10.65 -2.03 10.30
C PRO A 94 9.64 -3.17 10.21
N THR A 95 8.36 -2.86 10.00
CA THR A 95 7.26 -3.81 9.87
C THR A 95 6.94 -4.17 8.40
N LEU A 96 7.84 -3.81 7.48
CA LEU A 96 7.82 -4.23 6.08
C LEU A 96 9.06 -5.08 5.76
N SER A 97 8.88 -6.09 4.92
CA SER A 97 9.98 -6.93 4.44
C SER A 97 10.43 -6.43 3.07
N PHE A 98 11.55 -5.71 2.99
CA PHE A 98 12.09 -5.19 1.73
C PHE A 98 12.89 -6.25 0.98
N LEU A 99 12.40 -6.65 -0.21
CA LEU A 99 13.12 -7.51 -1.14
C LEU A 99 13.94 -6.65 -2.11
N ASN A 100 15.26 -6.84 -2.09
CA ASN A 100 16.14 -6.25 -3.09
C ASN A 100 16.40 -7.24 -4.22
N ALA A 101 15.79 -7.03 -5.39
CA ALA A 101 15.95 -7.89 -6.57
C ALA A 101 17.40 -7.98 -7.08
N VAL A 102 18.30 -7.07 -6.65
CA VAL A 102 19.69 -7.01 -7.15
C VAL A 102 20.71 -7.63 -6.19
N LEU A 103 20.40 -7.84 -4.90
CA LEU A 103 21.45 -8.16 -3.91
C LEU A 103 21.15 -9.29 -2.90
N GLU A 104 19.94 -9.82 -2.83
CA GLU A 104 19.60 -10.85 -1.82
C GLU A 104 19.29 -12.21 -2.45
N MET A 105 20.32 -12.84 -3.04
CA MET A 105 20.36 -14.30 -3.20
C MET A 105 20.99 -15.00 -1.98
N SER A 106 21.31 -14.27 -0.90
CA SER A 106 22.03 -14.83 0.24
C SER A 106 21.57 -14.26 1.58
N SER A 107 20.39 -14.68 2.03
CA SER A 107 20.03 -15.01 3.42
C SER A 107 18.51 -14.92 3.50
N GLY A 108 17.86 -16.03 3.86
CA GLY A 108 16.45 -16.30 3.61
C GLY A 108 15.51 -15.12 3.89
N VAL A 109 14.58 -14.90 2.95
CA VAL A 109 13.26 -14.41 3.32
C VAL A 109 12.78 -15.40 4.37
N ASP A 110 12.79 -14.98 5.64
CA ASP A 110 12.38 -15.84 6.73
C ASP A 110 10.93 -16.24 6.42
N ALA A 111 10.71 -17.52 6.07
CA ALA A 111 9.40 -18.01 5.65
C ALA A 111 8.34 -17.88 6.78
N ALA A 112 8.78 -17.46 7.97
CA ALA A 112 7.99 -17.13 9.14
C ALA A 112 7.67 -15.64 9.30
N SER A 113 8.20 -14.74 8.45
CA SER A 113 7.89 -13.31 8.54
C SER A 113 6.42 -13.07 8.23
N THR A 114 5.71 -12.48 9.20
CA THR A 114 4.31 -12.05 9.05
C THR A 114 4.19 -10.66 8.43
N CYS A 115 5.33 -10.01 8.14
CA CYS A 115 5.40 -8.66 7.59
C CYS A 115 5.22 -8.68 6.06
N PRO A 116 4.40 -7.78 5.50
CA PRO A 116 4.18 -7.71 4.06
C PRO A 116 5.48 -7.52 3.29
N LEU A 117 5.65 -8.29 2.21
CA LEU A 117 6.77 -8.18 1.30
C LEU A 117 6.61 -6.93 0.44
N VAL A 118 7.69 -6.17 0.28
CA VAL A 118 7.73 -4.95 -0.52
C VAL A 118 8.91 -5.02 -1.48
N SER A 119 8.69 -4.68 -2.74
CA SER A 119 9.75 -4.62 -3.76
C SER A 119 9.62 -3.37 -4.61
N CYS A 120 10.75 -2.86 -5.10
CA CYS A 120 10.73 -1.73 -6.02
C CYS A 120 10.35 -2.25 -7.42
N SER A 121 9.20 -1.80 -7.92
CA SER A 121 8.70 -2.21 -9.24
C SER A 121 7.98 -1.06 -9.94
N TRP A 122 7.79 -1.21 -11.24
CA TRP A 122 7.06 -0.26 -12.06
C TRP A 122 5.55 -0.49 -11.91
N ASN A 123 4.79 0.58 -11.66
CA ASN A 123 3.34 0.56 -11.75
C ASN A 123 2.88 1.19 -13.07
N ASP A 124 2.17 0.43 -13.91
CA ASP A 124 1.74 0.91 -15.23
C ASP A 124 0.64 1.98 -15.16
N GLU A 125 -0.26 1.93 -14.19
CA GLU A 125 -1.37 2.90 -14.13
C GLU A 125 -0.85 4.30 -13.76
N VAL A 126 0.04 4.36 -12.77
CA VAL A 126 0.68 5.59 -12.31
C VAL A 126 1.89 5.97 -13.18
N GLN A 127 2.40 5.04 -14.01
CA GLN A 127 3.64 5.18 -14.80
C GLN A 127 4.82 5.66 -13.94
N ARG A 128 5.10 4.95 -12.86
CA ARG A 128 6.15 5.32 -11.90
C ARG A 128 6.76 4.08 -11.24
N HIS A 129 8.06 4.15 -10.96
CA HIS A 129 8.74 3.21 -10.07
C HIS A 129 8.43 3.56 -8.61
N MET A 130 7.99 2.57 -7.84
CA MET A 130 7.70 2.74 -6.42
C MET A 130 7.91 1.43 -5.66
N TRP A 131 8.03 1.54 -4.34
CA TRP A 131 8.01 0.38 -3.45
C TRP A 131 6.57 -0.10 -3.36
N LEU A 132 6.31 -1.33 -3.80
CA LEU A 132 4.98 -1.92 -3.87
C LEU A 132 4.88 -3.11 -2.91
N VAL A 133 3.83 -3.10 -2.08
CA VAL A 133 3.43 -4.28 -1.29
C VAL A 133 3.04 -5.39 -2.25
N HIS A 134 3.54 -6.60 -2.04
CA HIS A 134 3.29 -7.72 -2.94
C HIS A 134 1.79 -8.10 -2.93
N PRO A 135 1.14 -8.27 -4.09
CA PRO A 135 -0.32 -8.46 -4.16
C PRO A 135 -0.78 -9.77 -3.49
N CYS A 136 0.07 -10.80 -3.46
CA CYS A 136 -0.20 -12.04 -2.70
C CYS A 136 -0.40 -11.80 -1.20
N ASP A 137 0.30 -10.80 -0.63
CA ASP A 137 0.15 -10.46 0.77
C ASP A 137 -1.14 -9.66 1.03
N THR A 138 -1.55 -8.81 0.08
CA THR A 138 -2.85 -8.11 0.18
C THR A 138 -3.99 -9.08 0.45
N GLU A 139 -4.08 -10.15 -0.34
CA GLU A 139 -5.19 -11.09 -0.22
C GLU A 139 -5.21 -11.73 1.18
N ASN A 140 -4.04 -12.16 1.67
CA ASN A 140 -3.87 -12.73 2.99
C ASN A 140 -4.20 -11.73 4.11
N LEU A 141 -3.80 -10.47 3.97
CA LEU A 141 -4.08 -9.38 4.91
C LEU A 141 -5.59 -9.12 5.02
N ILE A 142 -6.29 -8.98 3.88
CA ILE A 142 -7.74 -8.80 3.86
C ILE A 142 -8.43 -10.00 4.51
N ARG A 143 -8.00 -11.21 4.17
CA ARG A 143 -8.58 -12.44 4.73
C ARG A 143 -8.43 -12.50 6.25
N ARG A 144 -7.23 -12.24 6.77
CA ARG A 144 -6.95 -12.20 8.22
C ARG A 144 -7.79 -11.13 8.93
N SER A 145 -7.88 -9.93 8.36
CA SER A 145 -8.72 -8.86 8.91
C SER A 145 -10.19 -9.24 8.95
N ARG A 146 -10.70 -9.89 7.90
CA ARG A 146 -12.10 -10.38 7.86
C ARG A 146 -12.35 -11.49 8.88
N TYR A 147 -11.41 -12.40 9.10
CA TYR A 147 -11.50 -13.37 10.21
C TYR A 147 -11.53 -12.69 11.59
N GLY A 148 -10.83 -11.57 11.74
CA GLY A 148 -10.90 -10.69 12.91
C GLY A 148 -12.18 -9.85 13.01
N GLY A 149 -13.14 -10.02 12.10
CA GLY A 149 -14.43 -9.33 12.12
C GLY A 149 -14.49 -8.05 11.29
N ALA A 150 -13.44 -7.69 10.54
CA ALA A 150 -13.48 -6.54 9.63
C ALA A 150 -14.52 -6.76 8.52
N ARG A 151 -15.30 -5.70 8.25
CA ARG A 151 -16.35 -5.69 7.22
C ARG A 151 -16.10 -4.54 6.24
N GLY A 152 -16.85 -4.53 5.15
CA GLY A 152 -16.79 -3.49 4.12
C GLY A 152 -15.99 -3.89 2.87
N ASP A 153 -15.74 -2.87 2.06
CA ASP A 153 -15.04 -2.95 0.78
C ASP A 153 -13.60 -3.46 0.95
N PRO A 154 -13.08 -4.28 0.01
CA PRO A 154 -11.71 -4.79 0.08
C PRO A 154 -10.64 -3.70 0.24
N LEU A 155 -10.79 -2.54 -0.40
CA LEU A 155 -9.89 -1.39 -0.26
C LEU A 155 -9.89 -0.84 1.17
N VAL A 156 -11.06 -0.65 1.79
CA VAL A 156 -11.18 -0.18 3.18
C VAL A 156 -10.54 -1.17 4.14
N VAL A 157 -10.87 -2.46 4.00
CA VAL A 157 -10.31 -3.52 4.86
C VAL A 157 -8.79 -3.57 4.73
N PHE A 158 -8.27 -3.46 3.50
CA PHE A 158 -6.85 -3.46 3.23
C PHE A 158 -6.12 -2.25 3.84
N LEU A 159 -6.60 -1.02 3.60
CA LEU A 159 -5.97 0.19 4.14
C LEU A 159 -5.91 0.16 5.66
N ARG A 160 -6.99 -0.30 6.31
CA ARG A 160 -7.02 -0.50 7.77
C ARG A 160 -6.05 -1.58 8.22
N ALA A 161 -5.97 -2.71 7.51
CA ALA A 161 -5.01 -3.77 7.82
C ALA A 161 -3.55 -3.26 7.74
N MET A 162 -3.26 -2.44 6.73
CA MET A 162 -1.92 -1.86 6.52
C MET A 162 -1.46 -0.94 7.64
N THR A 163 -2.35 -0.38 8.47
CA THR A 163 -1.96 0.46 9.62
C THR A 163 -1.06 -0.26 10.65
N SER A 164 -1.09 -1.60 10.67
CA SER A 164 -0.19 -2.40 11.53
C SER A 164 1.24 -2.49 10.98
N TYR A 165 1.44 -2.18 9.70
CA TYR A 165 2.67 -2.44 8.94
C TYR A 165 3.25 -1.18 8.29
N PHE A 166 2.41 -0.19 8.03
CA PHE A 166 2.77 1.06 7.43
C PHE A 166 2.22 2.20 8.30
N PRO A 167 3.03 3.21 8.65
CA PRO A 167 2.58 4.36 9.44
C PRO A 167 1.71 5.28 8.58
N LEU A 168 0.48 4.85 8.27
CA LEU A 168 -0.51 5.67 7.60
C LEU A 168 -0.87 6.85 8.50
N ALA A 169 -0.88 8.07 7.94
CA ALA A 169 -1.37 9.23 8.66
C ALA A 169 -2.82 8.97 9.11
N PRO A 170 -3.22 9.34 10.34
CA PRO A 170 -4.56 9.04 10.85
C PRO A 170 -5.70 9.54 9.95
N SER A 171 -5.49 10.68 9.27
CA SER A 171 -6.45 11.27 8.32
C SER A 171 -6.64 10.46 7.04
N LEU A 172 -5.81 9.45 6.78
CA LEU A 172 -5.88 8.56 5.62
C LEU A 172 -6.49 7.20 5.96
N VAL A 173 -6.79 6.93 7.23
CA VAL A 173 -7.33 5.65 7.68
C VAL A 173 -8.86 5.70 7.57
N PRO A 174 -9.50 4.87 6.72
CA PRO A 174 -10.95 4.87 6.60
C PRO A 174 -11.65 4.48 7.91
N SER A 175 -12.84 5.03 8.13
CA SER A 175 -13.71 4.61 9.23
C SER A 175 -14.18 3.16 9.07
N ALA A 176 -14.67 2.59 10.18
CA ALA A 176 -15.03 1.18 10.28
C ALA A 176 -16.41 0.82 9.73
#